data_AF-A0A8J1K0Q2-F1
#
_entry.id   AF-A0A8J1K0Q2-F1
#
_cell.length_a   1.000
_cell.length_b   1.000
_cell.length_c   1.000
_cell.angle_alpha   90.00
_cell.angle_beta   90.00
_cell.angle_gamma   90.00
#
_symmetry.space_group_name_H-M   'P 1'
#
loop_
_entity.id
_entity.type
_entity.pdbx_description
1 polymer ?
#
loop_
_entity_poly.entity_id
_entity_poly.type
_entity_poly.pdbx_seq_one_letter_code
_entity_poly.pdbx_strand_id
1 'polypeptide(L)'
;MPALRMLLRALEDFRAEYTNFEQILSYYELFYRRHFGKMEDLEHFLRSYAACHKNIYKDNIANYLTMIKYRKQLKVLERAYYRLYKILSRSPNVHERRSIRRQYFKYKRLHRTVRRNLRVIRKKIMEKEKELEEVAGTSKLQEEPLAPEKNKGQEPSASREEEEVPPEENLTLGRRVKKAVTNRLQRIWISTRRFMRQACCLHPPPAP
;
A
#
# COMPACT_ATOMS: atom_id res chain seq x y z
N MET A 1 8.84 11.68 14.30
CA MET A 1 8.90 10.32 13.71
C MET A 1 9.82 10.34 12.49
N PRO A 2 11.02 9.73 12.59
CA PRO A 2 11.99 9.70 11.49
C PRO A 2 11.44 9.11 10.19
N ALA A 3 10.66 8.02 10.28
CA ALA A 3 10.06 7.37 9.12
C ALA A 3 9.13 8.27 8.28
N LEU A 4 8.33 9.12 8.94
CA LEU A 4 7.46 10.05 8.24
C LEU A 4 8.25 11.16 7.55
N ARG A 5 9.35 11.62 8.18
CA ARG A 5 10.24 12.63 7.57
C ARG A 5 10.88 12.09 6.30
N MET A 6 11.35 10.84 6.32
CA MET A 6 11.91 10.19 5.12
C MET A 6 10.88 10.08 3.99
N LEU A 7 9.65 9.69 4.31
CA LEU A 7 8.59 9.60 3.31
C LEU A 7 8.20 10.97 2.74
N LEU A 8 8.16 12.00 3.56
CA LEU A 8 7.85 13.36 3.11
C LEU A 8 8.95 13.89 2.18
N ARG A 9 10.22 13.73 2.53
CA ARG A 9 11.35 14.08 1.65
C ARG A 9 11.27 13.36 0.32
N ALA A 10 11.07 12.03 0.34
CA ALA A 10 10.93 11.25 -0.88
C ALA A 10 9.74 11.64 -1.76
N LEU A 11 8.72 12.32 -1.21
CA LEU A 11 7.58 12.85 -1.98
C LEU A 11 7.81 14.29 -2.44
N GLU A 12 8.56 15.08 -1.69
CA GLU A 12 9.00 16.42 -2.08
C GLU A 12 9.97 16.37 -3.26
N ASP A 13 10.89 15.39 -3.23
CA ASP A 13 11.87 15.14 -4.29
C ASP A 13 11.29 14.37 -5.48
N PHE A 14 10.08 13.83 -5.35
CA PHE A 14 9.43 13.07 -6.42
C PHE A 14 8.97 13.99 -7.56
N ARG A 15 9.44 13.72 -8.77
CA ARG A 15 9.00 14.36 -10.02
C ARG A 15 8.70 13.27 -11.02
N ALA A 16 7.48 13.18 -11.53
CA ALA A 16 7.05 12.03 -12.34
C ALA A 16 7.94 11.83 -13.59
N GLU A 17 8.45 12.94 -14.11
CA GLU A 17 9.35 13.07 -15.26
C GLU A 17 10.70 12.37 -15.04
N TYR A 18 11.12 12.22 -13.78
CA TYR A 18 12.36 11.52 -13.39
C TYR A 18 12.17 10.01 -13.30
N THR A 19 11.18 9.47 -14.00
CA THR A 19 10.99 8.02 -14.10
C THR A 19 11.20 7.64 -15.56
N ASN A 20 12.37 7.07 -15.85
CA ASN A 20 12.63 6.50 -17.18
C ASN A 20 11.87 5.17 -17.34
N PHE A 21 10.60 5.26 -17.72
CA PHE A 21 9.77 4.07 -17.89
C PHE A 21 10.29 3.14 -18.99
N GLU A 22 10.82 3.68 -20.08
CA GLU A 22 11.37 2.86 -21.18
C GLU A 22 12.49 1.96 -20.67
N GLN A 23 13.47 2.53 -19.96
CA GLN A 23 14.58 1.76 -19.40
C GLN A 23 14.12 0.72 -18.37
N ILE A 24 13.17 1.08 -17.51
CA ILE A 24 12.58 0.16 -16.52
C ILE A 24 11.88 -1.02 -17.21
N LEU A 25 11.12 -0.75 -18.27
CA LEU A 25 10.39 -1.77 -19.02
C LEU A 25 11.34 -2.64 -19.87
N SER A 26 12.36 -2.07 -20.48
CA SER A 26 13.41 -2.83 -21.17
C SER A 26 14.15 -3.76 -20.22
N TYR A 27 14.48 -3.31 -19.01
CA TYR A 27 15.07 -4.18 -17.99
C TYR A 27 14.11 -5.31 -17.58
N TYR A 28 12.81 -5.00 -17.44
CA TYR A 28 11.81 -6.02 -17.12
C TYR A 28 11.79 -7.13 -18.18
N GLU A 29 11.65 -6.74 -19.44
CA GLU A 29 11.56 -7.63 -20.59
C GLU A 29 12.84 -8.46 -20.80
N LEU A 30 14.00 -7.79 -20.88
CA LEU A 30 15.24 -8.41 -21.33
C LEU A 30 15.95 -9.19 -20.22
N PHE A 31 15.77 -8.80 -18.97
CA PHE A 31 16.51 -9.38 -17.84
C PHE A 31 15.59 -9.96 -16.77
N TYR A 32 14.74 -9.14 -16.17
CA TYR A 32 14.04 -9.55 -14.95
C TYR A 32 13.10 -10.73 -15.20
N ARG A 33 12.28 -10.67 -16.26
CA ARG A 33 11.31 -11.72 -16.59
C ARG A 33 11.97 -13.07 -16.85
N ARG A 34 13.16 -13.06 -17.48
CA ARG A 34 13.93 -14.27 -17.76
C ARG A 34 14.50 -14.93 -16.49
N HIS A 35 14.91 -14.14 -15.50
CA HIS A 35 15.58 -14.66 -14.29
C HIS A 35 14.61 -14.92 -13.13
N PHE A 36 13.55 -14.13 -13.03
CA PHE A 36 12.63 -14.16 -11.88
C PHE A 36 11.18 -14.47 -12.27
N GLY A 37 10.87 -14.58 -13.56
CA GLY A 37 9.51 -14.75 -14.05
C GLY A 37 8.67 -13.47 -13.93
N LYS A 38 7.36 -13.63 -13.78
CA LYS A 38 6.41 -12.51 -13.69
C LYS A 38 6.67 -11.66 -12.44
N MET A 39 6.49 -10.35 -12.55
CA MET A 39 6.65 -9.46 -11.40
C MET A 39 5.45 -9.59 -10.43
N GLU A 40 5.69 -10.28 -9.31
CA GLU A 40 4.73 -10.35 -8.18
C GLU A 40 5.01 -9.28 -7.12
N ASP A 41 6.30 -9.08 -6.81
CA ASP A 41 6.79 -8.11 -5.84
C ASP A 41 7.51 -6.93 -6.52
N LEU A 42 6.87 -5.77 -6.43
CA LEU A 42 7.41 -4.51 -6.93
C LEU A 42 8.67 -4.09 -6.16
N GLU A 43 8.80 -4.41 -4.87
CA GLU A 43 9.98 -4.04 -4.11
C GLU A 43 11.21 -4.81 -4.60
N HIS A 44 11.06 -6.12 -4.76
CA HIS A 44 12.10 -6.98 -5.32
C HIS A 44 12.53 -6.50 -6.71
N PHE A 45 11.57 -6.24 -7.60
CA PHE A 45 11.85 -5.72 -8.94
C PHE A 45 12.68 -4.43 -8.91
N LEU A 46 12.27 -3.43 -8.12
CA LEU A 46 12.96 -2.15 -8.06
C LEU A 46 14.34 -2.23 -7.43
N ARG A 47 14.55 -3.13 -6.46
CA ARG A 47 15.89 -3.39 -5.89
C ARG A 47 16.80 -4.05 -6.91
N SER A 48 16.29 -5.01 -7.68
CA SER A 48 17.05 -5.68 -8.73
C SER A 48 17.44 -4.69 -9.83
N TYR A 49 16.50 -3.85 -10.28
CA TYR A 49 16.76 -2.76 -11.22
C TYR A 49 17.83 -1.80 -10.71
N ALA A 50 17.71 -1.35 -9.45
CA ALA A 50 18.68 -0.47 -8.80
C ALA A 50 20.08 -1.08 -8.74
N ALA A 51 20.20 -2.38 -8.45
CA ALA A 51 21.50 -3.05 -8.38
C ALA A 51 22.21 -3.09 -9.75
N CYS A 52 21.44 -3.23 -10.85
CA CYS A 52 21.99 -3.29 -12.20
C CYS A 52 22.31 -1.91 -12.81
N HIS A 53 21.67 -0.84 -12.35
CA HIS A 53 21.83 0.50 -12.92
C HIS A 53 22.52 1.44 -11.93
N LYS A 54 23.80 1.77 -12.17
CA LYS A 54 24.59 2.60 -11.23
C LYS A 54 24.20 4.09 -11.19
N ASN A 55 23.46 4.60 -12.20
CA ASN A 55 23.08 6.02 -12.30
C ASN A 55 21.68 6.34 -11.71
N ILE A 56 21.41 5.84 -10.50
CA ILE A 56 20.10 5.97 -9.82
C ILE A 56 19.87 7.38 -9.25
N TYR A 57 20.91 8.22 -9.15
CA TYR A 57 20.81 9.53 -8.48
C TYR A 57 19.84 10.51 -9.16
N LYS A 58 19.42 10.24 -10.40
CA LYS A 58 18.38 11.02 -11.11
C LYS A 58 17.04 10.34 -11.22
N ASP A 59 16.92 9.06 -10.86
CA ASP A 59 15.70 8.29 -11.05
C ASP A 59 14.89 8.15 -9.75
N ASN A 60 13.56 8.18 -9.88
CA ASN A 60 12.63 7.99 -8.76
C ASN A 60 12.70 6.64 -8.05
N ILE A 61 13.61 5.73 -8.41
CA ILE A 61 13.69 4.39 -7.83
C ILE A 61 13.87 4.45 -6.31
N ALA A 62 14.76 5.30 -5.80
CA ALA A 62 14.95 5.49 -4.36
C ALA A 62 13.68 6.03 -3.68
N ASN A 63 12.95 6.93 -4.35
CA ASN A 63 11.68 7.47 -3.87
C ASN A 63 10.60 6.38 -3.82
N TYR A 64 10.49 5.54 -4.85
CA TYR A 64 9.57 4.41 -4.87
C TYR A 64 9.88 3.39 -3.77
N LEU A 65 11.15 3.02 -3.59
CA LEU A 65 11.57 2.12 -2.52
C LEU A 65 11.23 2.70 -1.14
N THR A 66 11.44 4.00 -0.94
CA THR A 66 11.06 4.70 0.29
C THR A 66 9.55 4.68 0.52
N MET A 67 8.76 4.93 -0.54
CA MET A 67 7.30 4.85 -0.50
C MET A 67 6.82 3.45 -0.14
N ILE A 68 7.41 2.39 -0.70
CA ILE A 68 7.08 1.00 -0.40
C ILE A 68 7.39 0.70 1.08
N LYS A 69 8.61 1.01 1.54
CA LYS A 69 9.08 0.77 2.90
C LYS A 69 8.16 1.37 3.96
N TYR A 70 7.69 2.60 3.75
CA TYR A 70 6.89 3.32 4.75
C TYR A 70 5.37 3.25 4.54
N ARG A 71 4.88 2.62 3.45
CA ARG A 71 3.45 2.50 3.16
C ARG A 71 2.66 1.84 4.29
N LYS A 72 3.18 0.75 4.88
CA LYS A 72 2.50 0.04 5.98
C LYS A 72 2.34 0.94 7.20
N GLN A 73 3.39 1.67 7.57
CA GLN A 73 3.38 2.58 8.72
C GLN A 73 2.40 3.74 8.49
N LEU A 74 2.38 4.31 7.28
CA LEU A 74 1.43 5.36 6.91
C LEU A 74 -0.03 4.89 7.04
N LYS A 75 -0.33 3.66 6.61
CA LYS A 75 -1.67 3.06 6.75
C LYS A 75 -2.07 2.89 8.22
N VAL A 76 -1.13 2.53 9.09
CA VAL A 76 -1.37 2.43 10.55
C VAL A 76 -1.67 3.81 11.13
N LEU A 77 -0.90 4.84 10.75
CA LEU A 77 -1.11 6.21 11.21
C LEU A 77 -2.45 6.77 10.74
N GLU A 78 -2.80 6.63 9.46
CA GLU A 78 -4.11 7.07 8.95
C GLU A 78 -5.26 6.42 9.74
N ARG A 79 -5.18 5.11 10.00
CA ARG A 79 -6.19 4.38 10.80
C ARG A 79 -6.26 4.88 12.25
N ALA A 80 -5.12 5.15 12.87
CA ALA A 80 -5.07 5.68 14.23
C ALA A 80 -5.74 7.07 14.30
N TYR A 81 -5.37 7.98 13.40
CA TYR A 81 -5.98 9.32 13.34
C TYR A 81 -7.45 9.29 12.95
N TYR A 82 -7.88 8.35 12.11
CA TYR A 82 -9.30 8.15 11.80
C TYR A 82 -10.10 7.74 13.05
N ARG A 83 -9.57 6.80 13.85
CA ARG A 83 -10.21 6.38 15.11
C ARG A 83 -10.28 7.53 16.10
N LEU A 84 -9.20 8.29 16.25
CA LEU A 84 -9.15 9.47 17.12
C LEU A 84 -10.13 10.54 16.67
N TYR A 85 -10.19 10.79 15.36
CA TYR A 85 -11.16 11.70 14.76
C TYR A 85 -12.58 11.27 15.16
N LYS A 86 -12.94 10.00 14.98
CA LYS A 86 -14.27 9.48 15.34
C LYS A 86 -14.60 9.65 16.82
N ILE A 87 -13.66 9.39 17.72
CA ILE A 87 -13.85 9.54 19.18
C ILE A 87 -14.02 11.02 19.55
N LEU A 88 -13.14 11.87 19.05
CA LEU A 88 -13.05 13.27 19.45
C LEU A 88 -13.96 14.20 18.63
N SER A 89 -14.66 13.68 17.61
CA SER A 89 -15.76 14.37 16.94
C SER A 89 -16.86 14.81 17.91
N ARG A 90 -17.03 14.07 19.01
CA ARG A 90 -18.02 14.34 20.08
C ARG A 90 -17.42 15.12 21.26
N SER A 91 -16.14 15.48 21.21
CA SER A 91 -15.50 16.25 22.27
C SER A 91 -16.02 17.69 22.28
N PRO A 92 -16.29 18.27 23.46
CA PRO A 92 -16.59 19.71 23.57
C PRO A 92 -15.36 20.57 23.22
N ASN A 93 -14.15 19.99 23.25
CA ASN A 93 -12.93 20.72 22.90
C ASN A 93 -12.79 20.90 21.38
N VAL A 94 -13.15 22.10 20.92
CA VAL A 94 -13.12 22.48 19.50
C VAL A 94 -11.71 22.44 18.92
N HIS A 95 -10.68 22.82 19.69
CA HIS A 95 -9.30 22.88 19.22
C HIS A 95 -8.73 21.48 18.97
N GLU A 96 -8.95 20.54 19.89
CA GLU A 96 -8.53 19.14 19.72
C GLU A 96 -9.20 18.49 18.51
N ARG A 97 -10.51 18.70 18.36
CA ARG A 97 -11.29 18.21 17.21
C ARG A 97 -10.74 18.74 15.89
N ARG A 98 -10.47 20.05 15.80
CA ARG A 98 -9.88 20.66 14.59
C ARG A 98 -8.48 20.11 14.30
N SER A 99 -7.63 20.00 15.32
CA SER A 99 -6.26 19.49 15.18
C SER A 99 -6.23 18.05 14.64
N ILE A 100 -7.02 17.15 15.23
CA ILE A 100 -7.07 15.74 14.82
C ILE A 100 -7.67 15.58 13.42
N ARG A 101 -8.72 16.35 13.11
CA ARG A 101 -9.30 16.38 11.77
C ARG A 101 -8.24 16.74 10.73
N ARG A 102 -7.46 17.80 10.97
CA ARG A 102 -6.36 18.24 10.07
C ARG A 102 -5.32 17.13 9.91
N GLN A 103 -4.88 16.50 11.00
CA GLN A 103 -3.91 15.41 10.94
C GLN A 103 -4.44 14.20 10.15
N TYR A 104 -5.67 13.76 10.40
CA TYR A 104 -6.29 12.68 9.63
C TYR A 104 -6.30 12.98 8.13
N PHE A 105 -6.76 14.17 7.71
CA PHE A 105 -6.77 14.55 6.31
C PHE A 105 -5.37 14.64 5.70
N LYS A 106 -4.37 15.10 6.47
CA LYS A 106 -2.96 15.10 6.05
C LYS A 106 -2.47 13.69 5.74
N TYR A 107 -2.64 12.72 6.65
CA TYR A 107 -2.20 11.34 6.44
C TYR A 107 -2.99 10.63 5.34
N LYS A 108 -4.30 10.90 5.25
CA LYS A 108 -5.15 10.37 4.19
C LYS A 108 -4.70 10.85 2.81
N ARG A 109 -4.39 12.14 2.67
CA ARG A 109 -3.85 12.70 1.42
C ARG A 109 -2.51 12.05 1.08
N LEU A 110 -1.61 11.96 2.05
CA LEU A 110 -0.29 11.34 1.88
C LEU A 110 -0.41 9.89 1.41
N HIS A 111 -1.30 9.10 2.03
CA HIS A 111 -1.49 7.70 1.67
C HIS A 111 -2.06 7.53 0.27
N ARG A 112 -2.98 8.40 -0.13
CA ARG A 112 -3.50 8.45 -1.51
C ARG A 112 -2.39 8.74 -2.51
N THR A 113 -1.52 9.71 -2.25
CA THR A 113 -0.39 10.05 -3.13
C THR A 113 0.57 8.88 -3.29
N VAL A 114 1.02 8.29 -2.18
CA VAL A 114 1.90 7.09 -2.19
C VAL A 114 1.26 5.96 -2.99
N ARG A 115 -0.02 5.68 -2.76
CA ARG A 115 -0.73 4.61 -3.48
C ARG A 115 -0.85 4.90 -4.98
N ARG A 116 -1.09 6.17 -5.36
CA ARG A 116 -1.18 6.58 -6.77
C ARG A 116 0.17 6.39 -7.46
N ASN A 117 1.24 6.89 -6.88
CA ASN A 117 2.58 6.83 -7.48
C ASN A 117 3.03 5.37 -7.67
N LEU A 118 2.88 4.53 -6.65
CA LEU A 118 3.21 3.10 -6.73
C LEU A 118 2.33 2.34 -7.73
N ARG A 119 1.08 2.76 -7.91
CA ARG A 119 0.18 2.14 -8.89
C ARG A 119 0.64 2.42 -10.32
N VAL A 120 1.14 3.62 -10.62
CA VAL A 120 1.58 3.98 -11.98
C VAL A 120 2.67 3.03 -12.47
N ILE A 121 3.74 2.86 -11.70
CA ILE A 121 4.84 1.97 -12.08
C ILE A 121 4.39 0.51 -12.16
N ARG A 122 3.58 0.05 -11.20
CA ARG A 122 3.03 -1.30 -11.23
C ARG A 122 2.18 -1.54 -12.48
N LYS A 123 1.34 -0.57 -12.85
CA LYS A 123 0.47 -0.65 -14.03
C LYS A 123 1.31 -0.79 -15.30
N LYS A 124 2.35 0.05 -15.46
CA LYS A 124 3.23 0.01 -16.63
C LYS A 124 3.93 -1.34 -16.80
N ILE A 125 4.44 -1.93 -15.72
CA ILE A 125 5.07 -3.26 -15.77
C ILE A 125 4.05 -4.35 -16.11
N MET A 126 2.84 -4.28 -15.55
CA MET A 126 1.77 -5.25 -15.87
C MET A 126 1.27 -5.12 -17.32
N GLU A 127 1.17 -3.89 -17.85
CA GLU A 127 0.86 -3.65 -19.27
C GLU A 127 1.92 -4.31 -20.15
N LYS A 128 3.20 -4.12 -19.82
CA LYS A 128 4.30 -4.76 -20.53
C LYS A 128 4.28 -6.29 -20.44
N GLU A 129 3.94 -6.87 -19.28
CA GLU A 129 3.77 -8.32 -19.17
C GLU A 129 2.67 -8.84 -20.10
N LYS A 130 1.53 -8.13 -20.15
CA LYS A 130 0.42 -8.50 -21.03
C LYS A 130 0.82 -8.43 -22.50
N GLU A 131 1.51 -7.36 -22.92
CA GLU A 131 2.05 -7.24 -24.28
C GLU A 131 2.96 -8.43 -24.63
N LEU A 132 3.82 -8.85 -23.70
CA LEU A 132 4.74 -9.97 -23.94
C LEU A 132 4.04 -11.34 -23.93
N GLU A 133 2.93 -11.50 -23.21
CA GLU A 133 2.09 -12.69 -23.27
C GLU A 133 1.33 -12.78 -24.60
N GLU A 134 0.79 -11.66 -25.09
CA GLU A 134 0.10 -11.59 -26.38
C GLU A 134 1.04 -11.94 -27.54
N VAL A 135 2.27 -11.40 -27.55
CA VAL A 135 3.29 -11.74 -28.56
C VAL A 135 3.66 -13.22 -28.51
N ALA A 136 3.85 -13.79 -27.31
CA ALA A 136 4.15 -15.21 -27.18
C ALA A 136 2.97 -16.12 -27.59
N GLY A 137 1.74 -15.66 -27.39
CA GLY A 137 0.52 -16.38 -27.80
C GLY A 137 0.31 -16.36 -29.31
N THR A 138 0.55 -15.23 -29.98
CA THR A 138 0.43 -15.12 -31.45
C THR A 138 1.52 -15.89 -32.17
N SER A 139 2.75 -15.95 -31.64
CA SER A 139 3.81 -16.82 -32.18
C SER A 139 3.44 -18.30 -32.09
N LYS A 140 2.77 -18.73 -31.01
CA LYS A 140 2.31 -20.13 -30.86
C LYS A 140 1.15 -20.47 -31.82
N LEU A 141 0.27 -19.52 -32.10
CA LEU A 141 -0.84 -19.71 -33.04
C LEU A 141 -0.40 -19.78 -34.51
N GLN A 142 0.80 -19.31 -34.85
CA GLN A 142 1.36 -19.47 -36.21
C GLN A 142 1.99 -20.84 -36.46
N GLU A 143 2.22 -21.67 -35.43
CA GLU A 143 2.86 -22.99 -35.57
C GLU A 143 1.88 -24.19 -35.57
N GLU A 144 0.56 -23.98 -35.46
CA GLU A 144 -0.40 -25.10 -35.36
C GLU A 144 -1.18 -25.32 -36.68
N PRO A 145 -1.02 -26.47 -37.37
CA PRO A 145 -1.83 -26.80 -38.54
C PRO A 145 -3.27 -27.17 -38.17
N LEU A 146 -4.18 -26.81 -39.08
CA LEU A 146 -5.64 -26.95 -39.03
C LEU A 146 -6.21 -28.38 -38.79
N ALA A 147 -7.15 -28.46 -37.83
CA ALA A 147 -8.46 -29.18 -37.81
C ALA A 147 -8.53 -30.68 -37.40
N PRO A 148 -9.72 -31.24 -37.01
CA PRO A 148 -10.96 -30.66 -36.43
C PRO A 148 -11.59 -31.40 -35.19
N GLU A 149 -12.53 -30.69 -34.55
CA GLU A 149 -13.72 -31.05 -33.74
C GLU A 149 -13.98 -32.48 -33.19
N LYS A 150 -14.44 -32.54 -31.92
CA LYS A 150 -15.64 -33.32 -31.53
C LYS A 150 -16.30 -32.89 -30.20
N ASN A 151 -17.44 -32.21 -30.35
CA ASN A 151 -18.75 -32.30 -29.66
C ASN A 151 -18.93 -32.79 -28.21
N LYS A 152 -19.78 -32.01 -27.50
CA LYS A 152 -20.89 -32.36 -26.54
C LYS A 152 -20.53 -33.23 -25.32
N GLY A 153 -20.92 -32.97 -24.08
CA GLY A 153 -21.97 -32.16 -23.46
C GLY A 153 -22.26 -32.80 -22.07
N GLN A 154 -23.15 -32.19 -21.28
CA GLN A 154 -23.90 -32.78 -20.14
C GLN A 154 -23.50 -32.39 -18.69
N GLU A 155 -24.24 -31.42 -18.14
CA GLU A 155 -24.66 -31.31 -16.71
C GLU A 155 -25.83 -32.29 -16.47
N PRO A 156 -26.09 -32.81 -15.24
CA PRO A 156 -26.94 -32.08 -14.28
C PRO A 156 -26.76 -32.35 -12.74
N SER A 157 -27.12 -31.34 -11.95
CA SER A 157 -27.99 -31.30 -10.74
C SER A 157 -27.74 -32.07 -9.42
N ALA A 158 -27.72 -31.28 -8.33
CA ALA A 158 -28.54 -31.31 -7.10
C ALA A 158 -28.36 -32.36 -5.95
N SER A 159 -28.09 -31.85 -4.73
CA SER A 159 -28.75 -32.10 -3.41
C SER A 159 -27.88 -31.45 -2.29
N ARG A 160 -28.34 -30.39 -1.62
CA ARG A 160 -29.06 -30.28 -0.32
C ARG A 160 -28.33 -30.95 0.86
N GLU A 161 -27.86 -30.14 1.81
CA GLU A 161 -28.05 -30.37 3.25
C GLU A 161 -27.87 -29.05 4.03
N GLU A 162 -28.89 -28.74 4.82
CA GLU A 162 -28.99 -27.63 5.78
C GLU A 162 -28.38 -28.09 7.11
N GLU A 163 -27.54 -27.26 7.72
CA GLU A 163 -27.14 -27.43 9.13
C GLU A 163 -27.22 -26.06 9.84
N GLU A 164 -28.31 -25.87 10.60
CA GLU A 164 -28.50 -24.73 11.51
C GLU A 164 -27.70 -24.94 12.80
N VAL A 165 -27.00 -23.90 13.25
CA VAL A 165 -26.35 -23.84 14.58
C VAL A 165 -26.82 -22.57 15.32
N PRO A 166 -27.27 -22.66 16.59
CA PRO A 166 -27.89 -21.54 17.31
C PRO A 166 -26.84 -20.59 17.92
N PRO A 167 -27.02 -19.24 17.88
CA PRO A 167 -25.97 -18.32 18.33
C PRO A 167 -26.35 -17.54 19.61
N GLU A 168 -26.55 -18.19 20.76
CA GLU A 168 -26.84 -17.47 22.02
C GLU A 168 -25.59 -17.16 22.90
N GLU A 169 -24.40 -17.72 22.63
CA GLU A 169 -23.22 -17.49 23.49
C GLU A 169 -22.37 -16.23 23.15
N ASN A 170 -22.67 -15.52 22.06
CA ASN A 170 -21.77 -14.50 21.49
C ASN A 170 -21.78 -13.12 22.20
N LEU A 171 -22.73 -12.86 23.10
CA LEU A 171 -22.94 -11.52 23.67
C LEU A 171 -21.99 -11.20 24.84
N THR A 172 -21.52 -12.22 25.59
CA THR A 172 -20.70 -12.03 26.80
C THR A 172 -19.20 -11.91 26.46
N LEU A 173 -18.72 -12.67 25.48
CA LEU A 173 -17.36 -12.58 24.91
C LEU A 173 -17.11 -11.21 24.28
N GLY A 174 -18.09 -10.67 23.54
CA GLY A 174 -17.99 -9.36 22.89
C GLY A 174 -17.74 -8.20 23.88
N ARG A 175 -18.31 -8.26 25.09
CA ARG A 175 -18.10 -7.24 26.13
C ARG A 175 -16.70 -7.33 26.75
N ARG A 176 -16.18 -8.53 26.98
CA ARG A 176 -14.83 -8.76 27.53
C ARG A 176 -13.74 -8.35 26.53
N VAL A 177 -13.91 -8.67 25.25
CA VAL A 177 -12.99 -8.27 24.17
C VAL A 177 -12.97 -6.75 24.00
N LYS A 178 -14.13 -6.10 24.03
CA LYS A 178 -14.21 -4.62 23.94
C LYS A 178 -13.45 -3.95 25.09
N LYS A 179 -13.59 -4.43 26.32
CA LYS A 179 -12.89 -3.88 27.51
C LYS A 179 -11.37 -4.09 27.44
N ALA A 180 -10.90 -5.23 26.96
CA ALA A 180 -9.48 -5.50 26.75
C ALA A 180 -8.88 -4.60 25.65
N VAL A 181 -9.61 -4.39 24.56
CA VAL A 181 -9.19 -3.54 23.45
C VAL A 181 -9.16 -2.06 23.86
N THR A 182 -10.14 -1.57 24.62
CA THR A 182 -10.14 -0.18 25.12
C THR A 182 -8.98 0.07 26.06
N ASN A 183 -8.67 -0.87 26.96
CA ASN A 183 -7.55 -0.73 27.91
C ASN A 183 -6.19 -0.76 27.19
N ARG A 184 -6.06 -1.51 26.10
CA ARG A 184 -4.84 -1.50 25.27
C ARG A 184 -4.68 -0.18 24.50
N LEU A 185 -5.77 0.38 23.99
CA LEU A 185 -5.76 1.66 23.28
C LEU A 185 -5.51 2.85 24.21
N GLN A 186 -6.02 2.83 25.45
CA GLN A 186 -5.70 3.84 26.47
C GLN A 186 -4.21 3.84 26.83
N ARG A 187 -3.58 2.67 26.97
CA ARG A 187 -2.13 2.57 27.20
C ARG A 187 -1.31 3.15 26.04
N ILE A 188 -1.71 2.84 24.80
CA ILE A 188 -1.09 3.42 23.59
C ILE A 188 -1.27 4.94 23.57
N TRP A 189 -2.46 5.45 23.93
CA TRP A 189 -2.73 6.89 24.00
C TRP A 189 -1.84 7.61 25.01
N ILE A 190 -1.68 7.06 26.22
CA ILE A 190 -0.81 7.64 27.26
C ILE A 190 0.65 7.70 26.76
N SER A 191 1.15 6.64 26.11
CA SER A 191 2.51 6.63 25.54
C SER A 191 2.68 7.66 24.42
N THR A 192 1.68 7.79 23.55
CA THR A 192 1.70 8.71 22.41
C THR A 192 1.61 10.17 22.87
N ARG A 193 0.84 10.44 23.94
CA ARG A 193 0.72 11.76 24.56
C ARG A 193 2.02 12.21 25.24
N ARG A 194 2.72 11.30 25.93
CA ARG A 194 4.04 11.57 26.52
C ARG A 194 5.08 11.90 25.44
N PHE A 195 5.05 11.16 24.33
CA PHE A 195 5.90 11.40 23.16
C PHE A 195 5.60 12.72 22.45
N MET A 196 4.32 13.10 22.31
CA MET A 196 3.93 14.37 21.70
C MET A 196 4.31 15.59 22.57
N ARG A 197 4.35 15.47 23.90
CA ARG A 197 4.86 16.55 24.76
C ARG A 197 6.37 16.78 24.58
N GLN A 198 7.17 15.72 24.50
CA GLN A 198 8.63 15.85 24.25
C GLN A 198 8.96 16.43 22.86
N ALA A 199 8.15 16.13 21.84
CA ALA A 199 8.39 16.62 20.49
C ALA A 199 8.03 18.12 20.28
N CYS A 200 7.25 18.73 21.19
CA CYS A 200 6.80 20.12 21.08
C CYS A 200 7.59 21.11 21.95
N CYS A 201 8.53 20.67 22.79
CA CYS A 201 9.32 21.53 23.68
C CYS A 201 10.72 21.87 23.16
N LEU A 202 11.03 21.61 21.88
CA LEU A 202 12.37 21.82 21.29
C LEU A 202 12.53 23.10 20.46
N HIS A 203 11.62 24.07 20.58
CA HIS A 203 11.83 25.40 20.00
C HIS A 203 11.67 26.46 21.09
N PRO A 204 12.76 27.07 21.59
CA PRO A 204 12.63 28.37 22.23
C PRO A 204 12.20 29.39 21.16
N PRO A 205 11.33 30.36 21.51
CA PRO A 205 10.98 31.44 20.59
C PRO A 205 12.23 32.28 20.28
N PRO A 206 12.34 32.85 19.07
CA PRO A 206 13.44 33.77 18.77
C PRO A 206 13.36 35.00 19.69
N ALA A 207 14.51 35.39 20.24
CA ALA A 207 14.67 36.55 21.12
C ALA A 207 14.32 37.87 20.39
N PRO A 208 13.90 38.91 21.13
CA PRO A 208 13.25 40.11 20.57
C PRO A 208 14.14 40.93 19.63
#